data_AF-A0A9E1P3D3-F1
#
_entry.id   AF-A0A9E1P3D3-F1
#
_cell.length_a   1.000
_cell.length_b   1.000
_cell.length_c   1.000
_cell.angle_alpha   90.00
_cell.angle_beta   90.00
_cell.angle_gamma   90.00
#
_symmetry.space_group_name_H-M   'P 1'
#
loop_
_entity.id
_entity.type
_entity.pdbx_description
1 polymer ?
#
loop_
_entity_poly.entity_id
_entity_poly.type
_entity_poly.pdbx_seq_one_letter_code
_entity_poly.pdbx_strand_id
1 'polypeptide(L)'
;MNIQAGLIDPTATKRNVGSTLGRVLGAVMVAAVIGLPAIAHAGTKNVQINFSNGCPTSVTPATIDASESAGDKILWTAVENGAPVTTAFDIYFDPFVGKAISGSGGTAQSQPIKRGVPVNVTYKYTITSGSCAPLDPWIRVR
;
A
#
# COMPACT_ATOMS: atom_id res chain seq x y z
N MET A 1 -22.00 10.44 -50.60
CA MET A 1 -22.63 9.12 -50.83
C MET A 1 -22.89 8.47 -49.49
N ASN A 2 -23.99 7.71 -49.38
CA ASN A 2 -24.47 6.87 -48.28
C ASN A 2 -24.54 7.42 -46.84
N ILE A 3 -25.77 7.36 -46.32
CA ILE A 3 -26.15 7.31 -44.90
C ILE A 3 -26.66 5.88 -44.65
N GLN A 4 -26.20 5.22 -43.59
CA GLN A 4 -26.81 4.01 -42.98
C GLN A 4 -26.53 4.11 -41.47
N ALA A 5 -27.46 4.09 -40.50
CA ALA A 5 -28.85 3.63 -40.37
C ALA A 5 -29.06 2.13 -40.04
N GLY A 6 -29.82 1.87 -38.95
CA GLY A 6 -30.16 0.55 -38.37
C GLY A 6 -29.16 0.11 -37.28
N LEU A 7 -29.49 -0.18 -36.01
CA LEU A 7 -30.76 -0.40 -35.28
C LEU A 7 -31.62 -1.57 -35.77
N ILE A 8 -31.44 -2.77 -35.19
CA ILE A 8 -32.42 -3.87 -35.17
C ILE A 8 -32.38 -4.62 -33.82
N ASP A 9 -33.57 -4.77 -33.24
CA ASP A 9 -34.05 -5.74 -32.23
C ASP A 9 -35.38 -6.32 -32.83
N PRO A 10 -36.05 -7.40 -32.35
CA PRO A 10 -35.97 -8.02 -31.02
C PRO A 10 -36.09 -9.56 -30.93
N THR A 11 -36.00 -10.08 -29.69
CA THR A 11 -36.65 -11.33 -29.20
C THR A 11 -36.49 -12.67 -29.94
N ALA A 12 -35.88 -13.65 -29.26
CA ALA A 12 -36.41 -15.02 -29.04
C ALA A 12 -35.45 -15.77 -28.08
N THR A 13 -35.86 -16.53 -27.07
CA THR A 13 -36.68 -17.74 -27.20
C THR A 13 -37.26 -18.16 -25.85
N LYS A 14 -38.57 -18.47 -25.80
CA LYS A 14 -39.19 -19.22 -24.70
C LYS A 14 -38.62 -20.63 -24.61
N ARG A 15 -38.31 -21.13 -23.40
CA ARG A 15 -38.56 -22.54 -23.07
C ARG A 15 -39.36 -22.63 -21.79
N ASN A 16 -40.48 -23.34 -21.86
CA ASN A 16 -41.45 -23.48 -20.79
C ASN A 16 -41.54 -24.97 -20.45
N VAL A 17 -40.91 -25.38 -19.37
CA VAL A 17 -40.96 -26.72 -18.76
C VAL A 17 -40.65 -26.47 -17.27
N GLY A 18 -41.35 -26.99 -16.28
CA GLY A 18 -42.48 -27.91 -16.24
C GLY A 18 -42.63 -28.32 -14.77
N SER A 19 -43.86 -28.42 -14.27
CA SER A 19 -44.15 -28.66 -12.84
C SER A 19 -43.47 -29.91 -12.28
N THR A 20 -42.88 -29.82 -11.07
CA THR A 20 -43.04 -30.85 -10.02
C THR A 20 -42.78 -30.25 -8.63
N LEU A 21 -43.85 -30.04 -7.85
CA LEU A 21 -43.76 -29.77 -6.41
C LEU A 21 -43.57 -31.11 -5.67
N GLY A 22 -42.33 -31.41 -5.27
CA GLY A 22 -41.97 -32.59 -4.50
C GLY A 22 -41.48 -32.23 -3.10
N ARG A 23 -42.18 -32.70 -2.07
CA ARG A 23 -41.75 -32.62 -0.66
C ARG A 23 -40.48 -33.45 -0.44
N VAL A 24 -39.65 -33.10 0.55
CA VAL A 24 -39.28 -33.97 1.69
C VAL A 24 -38.34 -33.26 2.68
N LEU A 25 -38.43 -33.70 3.93
CA LEU A 25 -37.81 -33.30 5.18
C LEU A 25 -36.34 -32.82 5.14
N GLY A 26 -36.07 -31.83 6.00
CA GLY A 26 -35.09 -31.99 7.09
C GLY A 26 -33.62 -32.13 6.74
N ALA A 27 -32.93 -31.01 6.57
CA ALA A 27 -31.48 -30.92 6.76
C ALA A 27 -31.17 -30.04 7.98
N VAL A 28 -30.50 -30.61 8.98
CA VAL A 28 -29.95 -29.85 10.10
C VAL A 28 -28.85 -28.95 9.55
N MET A 29 -29.07 -27.63 9.60
CA MET A 29 -28.02 -26.64 9.34
C MET A 29 -26.99 -26.71 10.47
N VAL A 30 -26.03 -27.63 10.35
CA VAL A 30 -24.77 -27.52 11.08
C VAL A 30 -24.07 -26.30 10.50
N ALA A 31 -24.17 -25.17 11.20
CA ALA A 31 -23.46 -23.95 10.85
C ALA A 31 -21.96 -24.21 10.99
N ALA A 32 -21.33 -24.62 9.89
CA ALA A 32 -19.89 -24.68 9.79
C ALA A 32 -19.35 -23.26 10.01
N VAL A 33 -18.80 -23.01 11.20
CA VAL A 33 -18.01 -21.81 11.46
C VAL A 33 -16.70 -21.98 10.70
N ILE A 34 -16.76 -21.73 9.39
CA ILE A 34 -15.59 -21.61 8.55
C ILE A 34 -14.89 -20.35 9.04
N GLY A 35 -13.90 -20.51 9.91
CA GLY A 35 -12.99 -19.43 10.26
C GLY A 35 -12.20 -19.06 9.02
N LEU A 36 -12.69 -18.10 8.23
CA LEU A 36 -11.90 -17.53 7.15
C LEU A 36 -10.62 -16.97 7.77
N PRO A 37 -9.42 -17.39 7.31
CA PRO A 37 -8.20 -16.72 7.72
C PRO A 37 -8.32 -15.26 7.28
N ALA A 38 -8.23 -14.35 8.24
CA ALA A 38 -8.26 -12.92 7.95
C ALA A 38 -7.07 -12.60 7.02
N ILE A 39 -7.37 -12.33 5.75
CA ILE A 39 -6.35 -11.94 4.77
C ILE A 39 -5.83 -10.58 5.21
N ALA A 40 -4.63 -10.55 5.78
CA ALA A 40 -3.95 -9.30 6.11
C ALA A 40 -3.67 -8.56 4.80
N HIS A 41 -4.31 -7.41 4.61
CA HIS A 41 -4.13 -6.59 3.41
C HIS A 41 -2.90 -5.70 3.58
N ALA A 42 -2.05 -5.64 2.55
CA ALA A 42 -0.86 -4.78 2.52
C ALA A 42 -1.23 -3.31 2.74
N GLY A 43 -0.72 -2.70 3.80
CA GLY A 43 -0.87 -1.28 4.11
C GLY A 43 0.30 -0.44 3.60
N THR A 44 0.06 0.87 3.46
CA THR A 44 1.13 1.86 3.31
C THR A 44 1.25 2.68 4.58
N LYS A 45 2.46 2.84 5.10
CA LYS A 45 2.78 3.62 6.29
C LYS A 45 3.45 4.91 5.87
N ASN A 46 2.89 6.04 6.29
CA ASN A 46 3.40 7.35 5.89
C ASN A 46 4.51 7.80 6.84
N VAL A 47 5.61 8.27 6.26
CA VAL A 47 6.74 8.86 6.95
C VAL A 47 7.05 10.20 6.28
N GLN A 48 7.13 11.24 7.08
CA GLN A 48 7.45 12.59 6.63
C GLN A 48 8.93 12.86 6.87
N ILE A 49 9.61 13.38 5.87
CA ILE A 49 10.94 13.98 5.99
C ILE A 49 10.67 15.48 6.09
N ASN A 50 10.93 16.08 7.25
CA ASN A 50 10.69 17.50 7.47
C ASN A 50 11.87 18.32 6.96
N PHE A 51 11.60 19.19 6.01
CA PHE A 51 12.55 20.12 5.41
C PHE A 51 12.45 21.50 6.08
N SER A 52 13.58 22.20 6.08
CA SER A 52 13.66 23.63 6.35
C SER A 52 14.69 24.23 5.40
N ASN A 53 14.29 25.25 4.63
CA ASN A 53 15.13 25.91 3.62
C ASN A 53 15.71 24.91 2.59
N GLY A 54 14.92 23.91 2.19
CA GLY A 54 15.33 22.86 1.25
C GLY A 54 16.24 21.75 1.81
N CYS A 55 16.63 21.82 3.09
CA CYS A 55 17.44 20.79 3.75
C CYS A 55 16.64 19.91 4.73
N PRO A 56 16.90 18.59 4.81
CA PRO A 56 16.21 17.69 5.73
C PRO A 56 16.67 17.96 7.17
N THR A 57 15.73 17.98 8.11
CA THR A 57 15.99 18.33 9.53
C THR A 57 15.52 17.27 10.51
N SER A 58 14.45 16.54 10.21
CA SER A 58 13.91 15.47 11.06
C SER A 58 13.03 14.52 10.26
N VAL A 59 12.63 13.40 10.88
CA VAL A 59 11.70 12.43 10.31
C VAL A 59 10.58 12.11 11.31
N THR A 60 9.34 12.07 10.84
CA THR A 60 8.14 11.81 11.65
C THR A 60 7.16 10.86 10.96
N PRO A 61 6.66 9.80 11.61
CA PRO A 61 6.99 9.36 12.97
C PRO A 61 8.33 8.61 13.04
N ALA A 62 9.01 8.68 14.19
CA ALA A 62 10.22 7.90 14.47
C ALA A 62 9.92 6.42 14.85
N THR A 63 8.66 6.00 14.78
CA THR A 63 8.22 4.61 14.97
C THR A 63 7.10 4.31 13.99
N ILE A 64 7.16 3.14 13.36
CA ILE A 64 6.24 2.69 12.33
C ILE A 64 5.77 1.28 12.70
N ASP A 65 4.47 1.10 12.93
CA ASP A 65 3.88 -0.22 13.12
C ASP A 65 3.61 -0.84 11.74
N ALA A 66 4.39 -1.84 11.33
CA ALA A 66 4.41 -2.36 9.96
C ALA A 66 4.61 -3.88 9.92
N SER A 67 3.70 -4.56 9.20
CA SER A 67 3.60 -6.01 9.18
C SER A 67 4.32 -6.65 7.98
N GLU A 68 5.33 -7.49 8.28
CA GLU A 68 5.96 -8.39 7.30
C GLU A 68 4.93 -9.32 6.63
N SER A 69 3.94 -9.82 7.38
CA SER A 69 2.96 -10.79 6.89
C SER A 69 1.88 -10.16 6.00
N ALA A 70 1.62 -8.87 6.16
CA ALA A 70 0.80 -8.09 5.22
C ALA A 70 1.59 -7.66 3.98
N GLY A 71 2.92 -7.60 4.05
CA GLY A 71 3.75 -7.00 2.99
C GLY A 71 3.61 -5.49 2.94
N ASP A 72 3.53 -4.84 4.11
CA ASP A 72 3.40 -3.39 4.24
C ASP A 72 4.52 -2.64 3.50
N LYS A 73 4.28 -1.37 3.15
CA LYS A 73 5.27 -0.47 2.53
C LYS A 73 5.40 0.83 3.30
N ILE A 74 6.55 1.49 3.19
CA ILE A 74 6.74 2.85 3.68
C ILE A 74 6.64 3.84 2.51
N LEU A 75 5.78 4.85 2.66
CA LEU A 75 5.75 6.03 1.78
C LEU A 75 6.43 7.18 2.51
N TRP A 76 7.55 7.63 1.94
CA TRP A 76 8.32 8.78 2.38
C TRP A 76 7.87 10.02 1.62
N THR A 77 7.58 11.09 2.34
CA THR A 77 7.09 12.37 1.79
C THR A 77 7.91 13.52 2.33
N ALA A 78 8.44 14.36 1.45
CA ALA A 78 9.06 15.63 1.81
C ALA A 78 7.98 16.63 2.25
N VAL A 79 8.15 17.23 3.42
CA VAL A 79 7.19 18.16 4.04
C VAL A 79 7.93 19.39 4.53
N GLU A 80 7.39 20.58 4.30
CA GLU A 80 7.89 21.84 4.89
C GLU A 80 6.70 22.62 5.46
N ASN A 81 6.82 23.10 6.70
CA ASN A 81 5.73 23.77 7.43
C ASN A 81 4.39 22.97 7.47
N GLY A 82 4.46 21.64 7.45
CA GLY A 82 3.30 20.74 7.46
C GLY A 82 2.65 20.48 6.09
N ALA A 83 3.12 21.14 5.02
CA ALA A 83 2.65 20.91 3.65
C ALA A 83 3.63 20.03 2.85
N PRO A 84 3.16 19.11 1.98
CA PRO A 84 4.03 18.38 1.07
C PRO A 84 4.77 19.32 0.10
N VAL A 85 6.04 19.05 -0.13
CA VAL A 85 6.90 19.79 -1.08
C VAL A 85 7.55 18.83 -2.08
N THR A 86 8.02 19.35 -3.21
CA THR A 86 8.63 18.55 -4.31
C THR A 86 10.14 18.37 -4.16
N THR A 87 10.73 18.76 -3.02
CA THR A 87 12.17 18.68 -2.76
C THR A 87 12.69 17.25 -2.93
N ALA A 88 13.64 17.08 -3.87
CA ALA A 88 14.21 15.78 -4.16
C ALA A 88 15.12 15.30 -3.03
N PHE A 89 15.02 14.01 -2.68
CA PHE A 89 15.87 13.37 -1.69
C PHE A 89 16.22 11.94 -2.10
N ASP A 90 17.31 11.43 -1.55
CA ASP A 90 17.67 10.01 -1.61
C ASP A 90 17.75 9.45 -0.18
N ILE A 91 17.31 8.21 0.00
CA ILE A 91 17.42 7.46 1.26
C ILE A 91 18.34 6.27 1.03
N TYR A 92 19.49 6.32 1.70
CA TYR A 92 20.46 5.26 1.79
C TYR A 92 20.24 4.50 3.11
N PHE A 93 20.51 3.20 3.09
CA PHE A 93 20.02 2.20 4.06
C PHE A 93 18.51 1.96 3.96
N ASP A 94 18.13 0.85 3.33
CA ASP A 94 16.77 0.31 3.37
C ASP A 94 16.87 -1.16 3.84
N PRO A 95 16.31 -1.54 5.01
CA PRO A 95 16.29 -2.93 5.45
C PRO A 95 15.38 -3.81 4.58
N PHE A 96 14.54 -3.23 3.72
CA PHE A 96 13.59 -3.90 2.84
C PHE A 96 14.15 -4.20 1.44
N VAL A 97 15.46 -4.49 1.35
CA VAL A 97 16.17 -5.07 0.19
C VAL A 97 16.15 -4.17 -1.08
N GLY A 98 17.17 -3.34 -1.24
CA GLY A 98 17.35 -2.59 -2.48
C GLY A 98 18.61 -1.74 -2.58
N LYS A 99 18.71 -1.02 -3.70
CA LYS A 99 19.50 0.21 -3.81
C LYS A 99 18.82 1.33 -3.01
N ALA A 100 19.47 2.48 -2.88
CA ALA A 100 18.84 3.69 -2.34
C ALA A 100 17.51 4.00 -3.04
N ILE A 101 16.53 4.50 -2.29
CA ILE A 101 15.25 4.95 -2.84
C ILE A 101 15.28 6.47 -3.03
N SER A 102 14.95 6.92 -4.24
CA SER A 102 14.99 8.32 -4.64
C SER A 102 13.58 8.90 -4.75
N GLY A 103 13.35 10.05 -4.13
CA GLY A 103 12.09 10.78 -4.15
C GLY A 103 12.17 12.05 -4.99
N SER A 104 12.40 11.93 -6.30
CA SER A 104 12.67 13.06 -7.20
C SER A 104 11.53 14.09 -7.32
N GLY A 105 10.31 13.73 -6.91
CA GLY A 105 9.15 14.63 -6.82
C GLY A 105 8.69 14.87 -5.38
N GLY A 106 9.58 14.72 -4.39
CA GLY A 106 9.25 14.85 -2.97
C GLY A 106 8.51 13.65 -2.38
N THR A 107 8.37 12.54 -3.10
CA THR A 107 7.84 11.28 -2.55
C THR A 107 8.62 10.06 -3.05
N ALA A 108 8.85 9.08 -2.18
CA ALA A 108 9.49 7.80 -2.49
C ALA A 108 8.77 6.66 -1.74
N GLN A 109 8.62 5.49 -2.36
CA GLN A 109 8.04 4.31 -1.71
C GLN A 109 9.07 3.19 -1.58
N SER A 110 9.15 2.57 -0.40
CA SER A 110 9.98 1.38 -0.18
C SER A 110 9.43 0.17 -0.96
N GLN A 111 10.26 -0.87 -1.07
CA GLN A 111 9.76 -2.20 -1.39
C GLN A 111 8.83 -2.72 -0.28
N PRO A 112 7.98 -3.73 -0.57
CA PRO A 112 7.25 -4.45 0.47
C PRO A 112 8.21 -4.99 1.54
N ILE A 113 7.86 -4.80 2.81
CA ILE A 113 8.58 -5.36 3.95
C ILE A 113 8.56 -6.89 3.79
N LYS A 114 9.73 -7.47 3.53
CA LYS A 114 9.86 -8.90 3.26
C LYS A 114 9.89 -9.71 4.56
N ARG A 115 9.34 -10.91 4.48
CA ARG A 115 9.42 -11.92 5.55
C ARG A 115 10.89 -12.20 5.91
N GLY A 116 11.24 -12.04 7.18
CA GLY A 116 12.59 -12.17 7.71
C GLY A 116 13.34 -10.85 7.92
N VAL A 117 12.74 -9.69 7.62
CA VAL A 117 13.30 -8.38 8.01
C VAL A 117 12.90 -8.11 9.47
N PRO A 118 13.85 -8.02 10.43
CA PRO A 118 13.51 -7.98 11.85
C PRO A 118 12.53 -6.87 12.23
N VAL A 119 11.34 -7.23 12.69
CA VAL A 119 10.44 -6.31 13.40
C VAL A 119 10.90 -6.03 14.82
N ASN A 120 10.38 -4.95 15.40
CA ASN A 120 10.73 -4.41 16.72
C ASN A 120 12.15 -3.87 16.90
N VAL A 121 12.96 -3.78 15.84
CA VAL A 121 14.31 -3.19 15.87
C VAL A 121 14.31 -1.73 15.40
N THR A 122 15.37 -1.01 15.76
CA THR A 122 15.60 0.37 15.32
C THR A 122 16.62 0.38 14.19
N TYR A 123 16.23 0.95 13.05
CA TYR A 123 17.03 1.07 11.84
C TYR A 123 17.59 2.50 11.72
N LYS A 124 18.87 2.62 11.35
CA LYS A 124 19.51 3.91 11.04
C LYS A 124 19.43 4.16 9.54
N TYR A 125 18.72 5.21 9.15
CA TYR A 125 18.67 5.66 7.76
C TYR A 125 19.70 6.76 7.54
N THR A 126 20.04 7.04 6.28
CA THR A 126 20.79 8.24 5.87
C THR A 126 20.04 8.90 4.74
N ILE A 127 19.62 10.15 4.93
CA ILE A 127 18.81 10.93 3.98
C ILE A 127 19.66 12.09 3.46
N THR A 128 19.76 12.21 2.13
CA THR A 128 20.50 13.30 1.47
C THR A 128 19.59 14.10 0.55
N SER A 129 19.84 15.41 0.43
CA SER A 129 19.13 16.33 -0.47
C SER A 129 20.13 17.35 -0.99
N GLY A 130 20.34 17.40 -2.31
CA GLY A 130 21.23 18.38 -2.95
C GLY A 130 22.60 18.51 -2.28
N SER A 131 22.94 19.73 -1.86
CA SER A 131 24.18 20.08 -1.15
C SER A 131 24.03 20.18 0.37
N CYS A 132 22.92 19.70 0.95
CA CYS A 132 22.68 19.73 2.38
C CYS A 132 23.54 18.71 3.13
N ALA A 133 23.77 18.95 4.42
CA ALA A 133 24.33 17.92 5.30
C ALA A 133 23.39 16.69 5.34
N PRO A 134 23.92 15.45 5.33
CA PRO A 134 23.10 14.25 5.49
C PRO A 134 22.36 14.23 6.83
N LEU A 135 21.10 13.81 6.82
CA LEU A 135 20.31 13.55 8.02
C LEU A 135 20.33 12.04 8.32
N ASP A 136 20.68 11.68 9.55
CA ASP A 136 20.85 10.28 9.98
C ASP A 136 19.80 9.87 11.04
N PRO A 137 18.51 9.67 10.68
CA PRO A 137 17.48 9.37 11.66
C PRO A 137 17.44 7.88 12.05
N TRP A 138 17.09 7.64 13.31
CA TRP A 138 16.78 6.31 13.83
C TRP A 138 15.27 6.10 13.84
N ILE A 139 14.78 5.07 13.16
CA ILE A 139 13.36 4.76 13.06
C ILE A 139 13.13 3.32 13.49
N ARG A 140 12.20 3.11 14.42
CA ARG A 140 11.81 1.78 14.88
C ARG A 140 10.67 1.22 14.04
N VAL A 141 10.83 0.02 13.51
CA VAL A 141 9.77 -0.73 12.83
C VAL A 141 9.22 -1.75 13.82
N ARG A 142 7.90 -1.92 13.92
CA ARG A 142 7.24 -2.76 14.93
C ARG A 142 6.21 -3.72 14.34
#